data_AF-A0A523PDL3-F1
#
_entry.id   AF-A0A523PDL3-F1
#
_cell.length_a   1.000
_cell.length_b   1.000
_cell.length_c   1.000
_cell.angle_alpha   90.00
_cell.angle_beta   90.00
_cell.angle_gamma   90.00
#
_symmetry.space_group_name_H-M   'P 1'
#
loop_
_entity.id
_entity.type
_entity.pdbx_description
1 polymer ?
#
loop_
_entity_poly.entity_id
_entity_poly.type
_entity_poly.pdbx_seq_one_letter_code
_entity_poly.pdbx_strand_id
1 'polypeptide(L)'
;MNNATIRTIFSAYNLMLAVFHLAFWKLFQWKQDLAALASLNHAVVQILNLCLTFVFLLLAYISSFHANELLHSKLSRSLLALIAIFWFLRTIEQIIFFGLRRKVAIAFLILFLIGTGLYSIPLTDQLLQR
;
A
#
# COMPACT_ATOMS: atom_id res chain seq x y z
N MET A 1 -10.36 1.16 18.04
CA MET A 1 -11.23 1.84 17.04
C MET A 1 -12.45 0.98 16.73
N ASN A 2 -13.61 1.57 16.36
CA ASN A 2 -14.76 0.80 15.88
C ASN A 2 -14.46 0.16 14.50
N ASN A 3 -14.92 -1.07 14.25
CA ASN A 3 -14.79 -1.80 12.98
C ASN A 3 -15.25 -0.96 11.77
N ALA A 4 -16.32 -0.18 11.90
CA ALA A 4 -16.81 0.69 10.83
C ALA A 4 -15.79 1.76 10.42
N THR A 5 -15.08 2.33 11.40
CA THR A 5 -14.01 3.31 11.18
C THR A 5 -12.81 2.65 10.51
N ILE A 6 -12.37 1.49 11.02
CA ILE A 6 -11.22 0.76 10.44
C ILE A 6 -11.49 0.39 8.99
N ARG A 7 -12.67 -0.20 8.71
CA ARG A 7 -13.11 -0.53 7.35
C ARG A 7 -12.94 0.66 6.40
N THR A 8 -13.49 1.80 6.80
CA THR A 8 -13.54 3.00 5.95
C THR A 8 -12.13 3.53 5.69
N ILE A 9 -11.29 3.60 6.72
CA ILE A 9 -9.91 4.10 6.59
C ILE A 9 -9.08 3.16 5.71
N PHE A 10 -9.09 1.86 5.98
CA PHE A 10 -8.28 0.89 5.23
C PHE A 10 -8.72 0.82 3.77
N SER A 11 -10.03 0.79 3.52
CA SER A 11 -10.57 0.79 2.17
C SER A 11 -10.19 2.05 1.40
N ALA A 12 -10.43 3.23 1.99
CA ALA A 12 -10.10 4.50 1.35
C ALA A 12 -8.60 4.62 1.06
N TYR A 13 -7.75 4.25 2.02
CA TYR A 13 -6.29 4.29 1.86
C TYR A 13 -5.84 3.48 0.64
N ASN A 14 -6.28 2.22 0.52
CA ASN A 14 -5.89 1.37 -0.61
C ASN A 14 -6.54 1.78 -1.93
N LEU A 15 -7.79 2.24 -1.94
CA LEU A 15 -8.44 2.75 -3.16
C LEU A 15 -7.72 3.97 -3.72
N MET A 16 -7.36 4.93 -2.86
CA MET A 16 -6.58 6.10 -3.28
C MET A 16 -5.25 5.69 -3.90
N LEU A 17 -4.56 4.71 -3.32
CA LEU A 17 -3.31 4.18 -3.86
C LEU A 17 -3.50 3.47 -5.21
N ALA A 18 -4.56 2.67 -5.37
CA ALA A 18 -4.88 2.02 -6.63
C ALA A 18 -5.14 3.07 -7.74
N VAL A 19 -5.96 4.08 -7.46
CA VAL A 19 -6.24 5.19 -8.39
C VAL A 19 -4.96 5.97 -8.71
N PHE A 20 -4.12 6.22 -7.71
CA PHE A 20 -2.83 6.87 -7.90
C PHE A 20 -1.93 6.08 -8.86
N HIS A 21 -1.85 4.75 -8.73
CA HIS A 21 -1.07 3.91 -9.65
C HIS A 21 -1.65 3.87 -11.06
N LEU A 22 -2.98 3.87 -11.18
CA LEU A 22 -3.67 4.07 -12.47
C LEU A 22 -3.37 5.43 -13.12
N ALA A 23 -3.01 6.44 -12.33
CA ALA A 23 -2.65 7.75 -12.83
C ALA A 23 -1.17 7.85 -13.28
N PHE A 24 -0.31 6.84 -13.05
CA PHE A 24 1.12 6.92 -13.36
C PHE A 24 1.40 7.20 -14.83
N TRP A 25 0.62 6.60 -15.73
CA TRP A 25 0.71 6.85 -17.17
C TRP A 25 0.57 8.33 -17.55
N LYS A 26 -0.16 9.11 -16.74
CA LYS A 26 -0.36 10.55 -16.94
C LYS A 26 0.61 11.39 -16.10
N LEU A 27 0.76 11.05 -14.82
CA LEU A 27 1.55 11.84 -13.85
C LEU A 27 3.05 11.81 -14.13
N PHE A 28 3.56 10.68 -14.62
CA PHE A 28 5.00 10.48 -14.83
C PHE A 28 5.39 10.37 -16.31
N GLN A 29 4.50 10.80 -17.22
CA GLN A 29 4.79 10.80 -18.66
C GLN A 29 5.32 9.45 -19.21
N TRP A 30 4.87 8.32 -18.64
CA TRP A 30 5.44 6.99 -18.92
C TRP A 30 5.41 6.58 -20.39
N LYS A 31 4.51 7.14 -21.19
CA LYS A 31 4.52 6.92 -22.65
C LYS A 31 5.83 7.36 -23.30
N GLN A 32 6.45 8.42 -22.79
CA GLN A 32 7.71 8.97 -23.27
C GLN A 32 8.89 8.36 -22.51
N ASP A 33 8.85 8.40 -21.18
CA ASP A 33 9.99 8.02 -20.35
C ASP A 33 10.29 6.52 -20.38
N LEU A 34 9.25 5.66 -20.39
CA LEU A 34 9.48 4.21 -20.45
C LEU A 34 9.81 3.73 -21.87
N ALA A 35 9.50 4.50 -22.91
CA ALA A 35 9.86 4.15 -24.29
C ALA A 35 11.37 4.16 -24.53
N ALA A 36 12.14 4.86 -23.67
CA ALA A 36 13.59 4.86 -23.69
C ALA A 36 14.21 3.57 -23.09
N LEU A 37 13.41 2.72 -22.43
CA LEU A 37 13.87 1.46 -21.86
C LEU A 37 13.90 0.35 -22.92
N ALA A 38 14.76 -0.66 -22.70
CA ALA A 38 14.66 -1.92 -23.44
C ALA A 38 13.26 -2.53 -23.28
N SER A 39 12.74 -3.14 -24.34
CA SER A 39 11.37 -3.66 -24.41
C SER A 39 11.00 -4.57 -23.22
N LEU A 40 11.93 -5.42 -22.78
CA LEU A 40 11.76 -6.28 -21.61
C LEU A 40 11.55 -5.47 -20.34
N ASN A 41 12.40 -4.48 -20.06
CA ASN A 41 12.31 -3.65 -18.86
C ASN A 41 11.04 -2.78 -18.88
N HIS A 42 10.68 -2.25 -20.04
CA HIS A 42 9.40 -1.56 -20.23
C HIS A 42 8.22 -2.44 -19.83
N ALA A 43 8.17 -3.69 -20.31
CA ALA A 43 7.10 -4.63 -19.97
C ALA A 43 7.07 -4.96 -18.47
N VAL A 44 8.24 -5.19 -17.85
CA VAL A 44 8.34 -5.49 -16.42
C VAL A 44 7.76 -4.36 -15.56
N VAL A 45 8.09 -3.10 -15.85
CA VAL A 45 7.56 -1.95 -15.10
C VAL A 45 6.03 -1.85 -15.23
N GLN A 46 5.49 -2.08 -16.44
CA GLN A 46 4.05 -2.06 -16.68
C GLN A 46 3.33 -3.16 -15.90
N ILE A 47 3.86 -4.40 -15.95
CA ILE A 47 3.29 -5.55 -15.25
C ILE A 47 3.34 -5.30 -13.73
N LEU A 48 4.46 -4.82 -13.20
CA LEU A 48 4.58 -4.53 -11.78
C LEU A 48 3.58 -3.46 -11.32
N ASN A 49 3.37 -2.40 -12.12
CA ASN A 49 2.38 -1.37 -11.79
C ASN A 49 0.94 -1.92 -11.76
N LEU A 50 0.58 -2.76 -12.73
CA LEU A 50 -0.74 -3.38 -12.81
C LEU A 50 -0.97 -4.40 -11.69
N CYS A 51 0.01 -5.27 -11.42
CA CYS A 51 -0.06 -6.23 -10.31
C CYS A 51 -0.18 -5.51 -8.98
N LEU A 52 0.59 -4.44 -8.76
CA LEU A 52 0.52 -3.67 -7.52
C LEU A 52 -0.81 -2.92 -7.38
N THR A 53 -1.33 -2.35 -8.48
CA THR A 53 -2.68 -1.76 -8.51
C THR A 53 -3.73 -2.80 -8.10
N PHE A 54 -3.65 -4.02 -8.65
CA PHE A 54 -4.55 -5.10 -8.31
C PHE A 54 -4.46 -5.51 -6.84
N VAL A 55 -3.25 -5.57 -6.26
CA VAL A 55 -3.06 -5.82 -4.82
C VAL A 55 -3.76 -4.76 -3.97
N PHE A 56 -3.66 -3.47 -4.32
CA PHE A 56 -4.37 -2.43 -3.59
C PHE A 56 -5.90 -2.56 -3.71
N LEU A 57 -6.41 -2.92 -4.89
CA LEU A 57 -7.84 -3.19 -5.06
C LEU A 57 -8.30 -4.40 -4.22
N LEU A 58 -7.48 -5.46 -4.13
CA LEU A 58 -7.74 -6.62 -3.27
C LEU A 58 -7.80 -6.21 -1.79
N LEU A 59 -6.82 -5.43 -1.32
CA LEU A 59 -6.78 -4.94 0.06
C LEU A 59 -7.97 -4.03 0.37
N ALA A 60 -8.36 -3.16 -0.57
CA ALA A 60 -9.56 -2.34 -0.45
C ALA A 60 -10.84 -3.19 -0.38
N TYR A 61 -10.96 -4.22 -1.22
CA TYR A 61 -12.08 -5.15 -1.24
C TYR A 61 -12.20 -5.89 0.10
N ILE A 62 -11.11 -6.52 0.55
CA ILE A 62 -11.08 -7.25 1.83
C ILE A 62 -11.43 -6.30 2.99
N SER A 63 -10.87 -5.09 2.99
CA SER A 63 -11.15 -4.10 4.03
C SER A 63 -12.62 -3.66 4.01
N SER A 64 -13.26 -3.60 2.85
CA SER A 64 -14.66 -3.15 2.69
C SER A 64 -15.68 -4.21 3.08
N PHE A 65 -15.46 -5.45 2.63
CA PHE A 65 -16.46 -6.52 2.71
C PHE A 65 -16.17 -7.55 3.80
N HIS A 66 -14.92 -7.64 4.27
CA HIS A 66 -14.46 -8.65 5.23
C HIS A 66 -13.75 -8.03 6.45
N ALA A 67 -14.15 -6.80 6.83
CA ALA A 67 -13.52 -6.06 7.93
C ALA A 67 -13.61 -6.77 9.28
N ASN A 68 -14.72 -7.45 9.54
CA ASN A 68 -14.92 -8.15 10.82
C ASN A 68 -13.96 -9.35 10.92
N GLU A 69 -13.85 -10.14 9.87
CA GLU A 69 -12.95 -11.29 9.77
C GLU A 69 -11.48 -10.87 9.79
N LEU A 70 -11.17 -9.73 9.17
CA LEU A 70 -9.85 -9.09 9.17
C LEU A 70 -9.42 -8.62 10.59
N LEU A 71 -10.36 -8.46 11.52
CA LEU A 71 -10.06 -7.95 12.87
C LEU A 71 -10.17 -8.99 13.97
N HIS A 72 -10.80 -10.14 13.75
CA HIS A 72 -11.16 -11.05 14.86
C HIS A 72 -10.65 -12.49 14.69
N SER A 73 -9.84 -12.81 13.67
CA SER A 73 -9.36 -14.17 13.42
C SER A 73 -7.85 -14.35 13.66
N LYS A 74 -7.39 -15.60 13.81
CA LYS A 74 -5.95 -15.90 13.88
C LYS A 74 -5.25 -15.62 12.55
N LEU A 75 -5.91 -15.97 11.44
CA LEU A 75 -5.44 -15.66 10.09
C LEU A 75 -5.25 -14.16 9.89
N SER A 76 -6.18 -13.36 10.42
CA SER A 76 -6.12 -11.92 10.21
C SER A 76 -4.96 -11.24 10.94
N ARG A 77 -4.51 -11.76 12.09
CA ARG A 77 -3.26 -11.31 12.73
C ARG A 77 -2.08 -11.44 11.79
N SER A 78 -1.92 -12.61 11.18
CA SER A 78 -0.87 -12.85 10.21
C SER A 78 -1.00 -11.94 9.00
N LEU A 79 -2.22 -11.76 8.49
CA LEU A 79 -2.47 -10.90 7.33
C LEU A 79 -2.16 -9.42 7.63
N LEU A 80 -2.64 -8.89 8.75
CA LEU A 80 -2.34 -7.52 9.20
C LEU A 80 -0.84 -7.31 9.41
N ALA A 81 -0.16 -8.27 10.04
CA ALA A 81 1.30 -8.21 10.25
C ALA A 81 2.06 -8.22 8.91
N LEU A 82 1.68 -9.09 7.97
CA LEU A 82 2.30 -9.14 6.64
C LEU A 82 2.05 -7.86 5.83
N ILE A 83 0.86 -7.27 5.93
CA ILE A 83 0.56 -5.98 5.29
C ILE A 83 1.36 -4.84 5.95
N ALA A 84 1.49 -4.83 7.28
CA ALA A 84 2.33 -3.85 7.98
C ALA A 84 3.80 -3.98 7.57
N ILE A 85 4.32 -5.21 7.48
CA ILE A 85 5.68 -5.49 7.00
C ILE A 85 5.84 -5.02 5.54
N PHE A 86 4.86 -5.29 4.67
CA PHE A 86 4.88 -4.80 3.29
C PHE A 86 5.02 -3.27 3.25
N TRP A 87 4.23 -2.51 4.02
CA TRP A 87 4.33 -1.05 4.06
C TRP A 87 5.65 -0.56 4.68
N PHE A 88 6.17 -1.28 5.67
CA PHE A 88 7.47 -0.98 6.27
C PHE A 88 8.61 -1.18 5.27
N LEU A 89 8.61 -2.31 4.54
CA LEU A 89 9.57 -2.55 3.46
C LEU A 89 9.48 -1.48 2.38
N ARG A 90 8.26 -1.09 1.97
CA ARG A 90 8.06 0.02 1.01
C ARG A 90 8.60 1.35 1.52
N THR A 91 8.54 1.60 2.83
CA THR A 91 9.16 2.77 3.47
C THR A 91 10.68 2.72 3.34
N ILE A 92 11.29 1.55 3.57
CA ILE A 92 12.75 1.36 3.41
C ILE A 92 13.16 1.56 1.93
N GLU A 93 12.44 0.95 1.00
CA GLU A 93 12.69 1.11 -0.44
C GLU A 93 12.60 2.58 -0.87
N GLN A 94 11.66 3.35 -0.32
CA GLN A 94 11.53 4.78 -0.58
C GLN A 94 12.81 5.54 -0.17
N ILE A 95 13.42 5.18 0.96
CA ILE A 95 14.69 5.79 1.41
C ILE A 95 15.84 5.40 0.48
N ILE A 96 15.94 4.11 0.13
CA ILE A 96 17.04 3.58 -0.68
C ILE A 96 17.01 4.14 -2.11
N PHE A 97 15.84 4.11 -2.77
CA PHE A 97 15.74 4.43 -4.20
C PHE A 97 15.47 5.92 -4.48
N PHE A 98 14.74 6.63 -3.61
CA PHE A 98 14.40 8.04 -3.85
C PHE A 98 15.15 9.02 -2.94
N GLY A 99 15.74 8.53 -1.84
CA GLY A 99 16.37 9.37 -0.82
C GLY A 99 15.40 10.35 -0.15
N LEU A 100 15.94 11.25 0.68
CA LEU A 100 15.15 12.18 1.51
C LEU A 100 15.35 13.66 1.16
N ARG A 101 15.85 13.96 -0.05
CA ARG A 101 16.16 15.34 -0.45
C ARG A 101 14.98 16.10 -1.03
N ARG A 102 14.05 15.41 -1.69
CA ARG A 102 12.92 16.03 -2.39
C ARG A 102 11.66 15.97 -1.53
N LYS A 103 10.90 17.08 -1.47
CA LYS A 103 9.64 17.16 -0.71
C LYS A 103 8.65 16.04 -1.11
N VAL A 104 8.57 15.72 -2.40
CA VAL A 104 7.72 14.63 -2.91
C VAL A 104 8.14 13.26 -2.36
N ALA A 105 9.45 12.99 -2.25
CA ALA A 105 9.94 11.73 -1.68
C ALA A 105 9.59 11.62 -0.18
N ILE A 106 9.69 12.73 0.56
CA ILE A 106 9.28 12.79 1.98
C ILE A 106 7.77 12.57 2.10
N ALA A 107 6.95 13.15 1.21
CA ALA A 107 5.50 12.93 1.23
C ALA A 107 5.15 11.45 1.04
N PHE A 108 5.80 10.75 0.10
CA PHE A 108 5.61 9.30 -0.07
C PHE A 108 6.12 8.49 1.12
N LEU A 109 7.25 8.88 1.72
CA LEU A 109 7.74 8.26 2.95
C LEU A 109 6.69 8.32 4.06
N ILE A 110 6.11 9.50 4.30
CA ILE A 110 5.07 9.70 5.31
C ILE A 110 3.84 8.86 4.96
N LEU A 111 3.43 8.82 3.69
CA LEU A 111 2.30 8.00 3.23
C LEU A 111 2.50 6.51 3.55
N PHE A 112 3.70 5.97 3.36
CA PHE A 112 4.00 4.56 3.64
C PHE A 112 4.20 4.27 5.13
N LEU A 113 4.72 5.23 5.90
CA LEU A 113 4.74 5.16 7.36
C LEU A 113 3.31 5.14 7.94
N ILE A 114 2.41 5.96 7.40
CA ILE A 114 0.99 5.92 7.75
C ILE A 114 0.41 4.53 7.46
N GLY A 115 0.72 3.94 6.29
CA GLY A 115 0.33 2.56 5.96
C GLY A 115 0.80 1.56 7.02
N THR A 116 2.08 1.61 7.38
CA THR A 116 2.67 0.76 8.43
C THR A 116 1.91 0.91 9.75
N GLY A 117 1.69 2.16 10.19
CA GLY A 117 0.98 2.46 11.44
C GLY A 117 -0.46 1.97 11.42
N LEU A 118 -1.21 2.24 10.34
CA LEU A 118 -2.61 1.85 10.18
C LEU A 118 -2.82 0.35 10.41
N TYR A 119 -1.96 -0.48 9.83
CA TYR A 119 -2.06 -1.94 9.94
C TYR A 119 -1.44 -2.51 11.23
N SER A 120 -0.56 -1.76 11.90
CA SER A 120 0.07 -2.19 13.16
C SER A 120 -0.80 -1.90 14.40
N ILE A 121 -1.62 -0.84 14.38
CA ILE A 121 -2.47 -0.46 15.52
C ILE A 121 -3.45 -1.58 15.94
N PRO A 122 -4.21 -2.21 15.03
CA PRO A 122 -5.09 -3.30 15.43
C PRO A 122 -4.32 -4.53 15.92
N LEU A 123 -3.07 -4.71 15.48
CA LEU A 123 -2.22 -5.81 15.94
C LEU A 123 -1.80 -5.62 17.40
N THR A 124 -1.43 -4.39 17.80
CA THR A 124 -1.07 -4.08 19.19
C THR A 124 -2.28 -4.19 20.12
N ASP A 125 -3.45 -3.71 19.69
CA ASP A 125 -4.69 -3.83 20.48
C ASP A 125 -5.05 -5.31 20.75
N GLN A 126 -4.87 -6.19 19.76
CA GLN A 126 -5.14 -7.62 19.90
C GLN A 126 -4.10 -8.37 20.75
N LEU A 127 -2.87 -7.86 20.85
CA LEU A 127 -1.82 -8.42 21.70
C LEU A 127 -2.04 -8.03 23.17
N LEU A 128 -2.49 -6.80 23.45
CA LEU A 128 -2.75 -6.30 24.80
C LEU A 128 -4.02 -6.90 25.44
N GLN A 129 -4.92 -7.47 24.64
CA GLN A 129 -6.15 -8.14 25.11
C GLN A 129 -5.97 -9.64 25.39
N ARG A 130 -4.75 -10.18 25.28
CA ARG A 130 -4.40 -11.55 25.71
C ARG A 130 -3.87 -11.56 27.14
#